data_AF-A0A848B2Q4-F1
#
_entry.id   AF-A0A848B2Q4-F1
#
_cell.length_a   1.000
_cell.length_b   1.000
_cell.length_c   1.000
_cell.angle_alpha   90.00
_cell.angle_beta   90.00
_cell.angle_gamma   90.00
#
_symmetry.space_group_name_H-M   'P 1'
#
loop_
_entity.id
_entity.type
_entity.pdbx_description
1 polymer ?
#
loop_
_entity_poly.entity_id
_entity_poly.type
_entity_poly.pdbx_seq_one_letter_code
_entity_poly.pdbx_strand_id
1 'polypeptide(L)'
;MKIKISVEGLDALQELQELLNSEQLELIGETVEQLARNNARNKIGGPFGERLARSVEFRPGGDAVEIFADGPDGYIGVHVEEGGPIRSHNGKPLAIPLPNESTQRYNPKRLFARELKGVVPLFKLRSRNGNELLFRQPGKGGELEAPLFVLKDATAPQAPRPWWPTENEISAAVDQIIDAF
;
A
#
# COMPACT_ATOMS: atom_id res chain seq x y z
N MET A 1 -7.33 3.08 -10.57
CA MET A 1 -7.11 1.71 -11.05
C MET A 1 -8.06 0.86 -10.25
N LYS A 2 -9.08 0.27 -10.88
CA LYS A 2 -10.00 -0.65 -10.19
C LYS A 2 -9.26 -1.97 -10.06
N ILE A 3 -8.92 -2.36 -8.85
CA ILE A 3 -8.30 -3.65 -8.59
C ILE A 3 -9.47 -4.59 -8.38
N LYS A 4 -9.99 -5.11 -9.50
CA LYS A 4 -10.93 -6.22 -9.49
C LYS A 4 -10.09 -7.46 -9.27
N ILE A 5 -9.91 -7.85 -8.02
CA ILE A 5 -9.56 -9.23 -7.73
C ILE A 5 -10.91 -9.93 -7.78
N SER A 6 -11.33 -10.35 -8.97
CA SER A 6 -12.24 -11.48 -9.04
C SER A 6 -11.53 -12.57 -8.26
N VAL A 7 -12.19 -13.09 -7.23
CA VAL A 7 -11.71 -14.28 -6.57
C VAL A 7 -11.77 -15.38 -7.64
N GLU A 8 -10.69 -15.57 -8.42
CA GLU A 8 -10.60 -16.62 -9.44
C GLU A 8 -10.60 -18.01 -8.77
N GLY A 9 -10.35 -18.07 -7.46
CA GLY A 9 -10.67 -19.23 -6.62
C GLY A 9 -12.17 -19.51 -6.45
N LEU A 10 -13.06 -18.68 -7.04
CA LEU A 10 -14.49 -18.96 -7.11
C LEU A 10 -14.86 -19.95 -8.21
N ASP A 11 -13.97 -20.48 -9.05
CA ASP A 11 -14.39 -21.53 -10.00
C ASP A 11 -15.03 -22.73 -9.26
N ALA A 12 -14.54 -23.05 -8.05
CA ALA A 12 -15.18 -24.01 -7.13
C ALA A 12 -16.48 -23.50 -6.49
N LEU A 13 -16.62 -22.17 -6.35
CA LEU A 13 -17.83 -21.52 -5.85
C LEU A 13 -18.84 -21.18 -6.96
N GLN A 14 -18.49 -21.31 -8.23
CA GLN A 14 -19.38 -21.08 -9.36
C GLN A 14 -20.40 -22.21 -9.46
N GLU A 15 -19.98 -23.45 -9.14
CA GLU A 15 -20.89 -24.58 -8.93
C GLU A 15 -21.75 -24.42 -7.66
N LEU A 16 -21.22 -23.77 -6.61
CA LEU A 16 -21.99 -23.45 -5.39
C LEU A 16 -22.90 -22.23 -5.58
N GLN A 17 -22.58 -21.26 -6.44
CA GLN A 17 -23.39 -20.06 -6.70
C GLN A 17 -24.79 -20.41 -7.22
N GLU A 18 -24.93 -21.51 -7.95
CA GLU A 18 -26.23 -22.02 -8.39
C GLU A 18 -27.07 -22.63 -7.24
N LEU A 19 -26.42 -22.98 -6.12
CA LEU A 19 -27.03 -23.61 -4.94
C LEU A 19 -27.15 -22.68 -3.73
N LEU A 20 -26.34 -21.61 -3.67
CA LEU A 20 -26.30 -20.67 -2.56
C LEU A 20 -27.37 -19.59 -2.74
N ASN A 21 -28.10 -19.31 -1.68
CA ASN A 21 -29.03 -18.18 -1.68
C ASN A 21 -28.29 -16.84 -1.49
N SER A 22 -29.00 -15.73 -1.73
CA SER A 22 -28.44 -14.39 -1.63
C SER A 22 -27.87 -14.06 -0.24
N GLU A 23 -28.45 -14.59 0.83
CA GLU A 23 -27.96 -14.38 2.21
C GLU A 23 -26.60 -15.10 2.43
N GLN A 24 -26.44 -16.30 1.88
CA GLN A 24 -25.18 -17.04 1.97
C GLN A 24 -24.07 -16.38 1.16
N LEU A 25 -24.39 -15.86 -0.03
CA LEU A 25 -23.44 -15.09 -0.85
C LEU A 25 -23.00 -13.79 -0.15
N GLU A 26 -23.93 -13.10 0.50
CA GLU A 26 -23.62 -11.91 1.29
C GLU A 26 -22.71 -12.26 2.48
N LEU A 27 -23.02 -13.32 3.23
CA LEU A 27 -22.22 -13.77 4.36
C LEU A 27 -20.80 -14.20 3.95
N ILE A 28 -20.65 -14.87 2.80
CA ILE A 28 -19.34 -15.19 2.22
C ILE A 28 -18.58 -13.91 1.89
N GLY A 29 -19.24 -12.94 1.25
CA GLY A 29 -18.65 -11.65 0.92
C GLY A 29 -18.15 -10.87 2.13
N GLU A 30 -18.97 -10.77 3.17
CA GLU A 30 -18.58 -10.14 4.44
C GLU A 30 -17.41 -10.86 5.11
N THR A 31 -17.39 -12.20 5.06
CA THR A 31 -16.33 -13.01 5.66
C THR A 31 -14.99 -12.80 4.97
N VAL A 32 -14.96 -12.84 3.64
CA VAL A 32 -13.73 -12.61 2.87
C VAL A 32 -13.29 -11.14 2.99
N GLU A 33 -14.23 -10.18 3.05
CA GLU A 33 -13.92 -8.78 3.32
C GLU A 33 -13.22 -8.63 4.68
N GLN A 34 -13.77 -9.27 5.72
CA GLN A 34 -13.21 -9.22 7.06
C GLN A 34 -11.84 -9.90 7.14
N LEU A 35 -11.65 -11.00 6.40
CA LEU A 35 -10.36 -11.68 6.27
C LEU A 35 -9.31 -10.75 5.63
N ALA A 36 -9.65 -10.08 4.52
CA ALA A 36 -8.77 -9.12 3.87
C ALA A 36 -8.43 -7.93 4.80
N ARG A 37 -9.41 -7.41 5.52
CA ARG A 37 -9.20 -6.36 6.55
C ARG A 37 -8.26 -6.83 7.64
N ASN A 38 -8.45 -8.04 8.16
CA ASN A 38 -7.61 -8.59 9.22
C ASN A 38 -6.18 -8.82 8.73
N ASN A 39 -6.00 -9.33 7.52
CA ASN A 39 -4.67 -9.48 6.94
C ASN A 39 -3.98 -8.12 6.73
N ALA A 40 -4.69 -7.09 6.27
CA ALA A 40 -4.13 -5.74 6.17
C ALA A 40 -3.64 -5.24 7.55
N ARG A 41 -4.42 -5.46 8.61
CA ARG A 41 -4.02 -5.07 9.97
C ARG A 41 -2.82 -5.86 10.49
N ASN A 42 -2.80 -7.16 10.27
CA ASN A 42 -1.86 -8.07 10.91
C ASN A 42 -0.58 -8.29 10.09
N LYS A 43 -0.70 -8.54 8.78
CA LYS A 43 0.43 -8.85 7.89
C LYS A 43 1.18 -7.58 7.47
N ILE A 44 0.48 -6.47 7.22
CA ILE A 44 1.13 -5.17 6.94
C ILE A 44 1.47 -4.44 8.23
N GLY A 45 0.49 -4.24 9.10
CA GLY A 45 0.68 -3.60 10.40
C GLY A 45 0.64 -2.07 10.39
N GLY A 46 0.49 -1.53 11.60
CA GLY A 46 0.63 -0.11 11.89
C GLY A 46 -0.42 0.79 11.24
N PRO A 47 -0.18 2.12 11.22
CA PRO A 47 -1.16 3.08 10.73
C PRO A 47 -1.51 2.93 9.25
N PHE A 48 -0.63 2.35 8.44
CA PHE A 48 -0.91 2.08 7.03
C PHE A 48 -1.82 0.87 6.86
N GLY A 49 -1.53 -0.25 7.52
CA GLY A 49 -2.41 -1.44 7.50
C GLY A 49 -3.84 -1.09 7.92
N GLU A 50 -4.01 -0.22 8.91
CA GLU A 50 -5.36 0.23 9.32
C GLU A 50 -6.09 1.09 8.29
N ARG A 51 -5.38 1.96 7.59
CA ARG A 51 -6.00 2.74 6.50
C ARG A 51 -6.36 1.84 5.32
N LEU A 52 -5.48 0.90 4.99
CA LEU A 52 -5.73 -0.07 3.93
C LEU A 52 -6.94 -0.95 4.26
N ALA A 53 -7.05 -1.45 5.49
CA ALA A 53 -8.22 -2.20 5.94
C ALA A 53 -9.53 -1.40 5.76
N ARG A 54 -9.52 -0.10 6.04
CA ARG A 54 -10.70 0.78 5.83
C ARG A 54 -11.03 1.01 4.35
N SER A 55 -10.06 0.82 3.46
CA SER A 55 -10.28 0.92 2.01
C SER A 55 -10.77 -0.37 1.37
N VAL A 56 -10.74 -1.48 2.11
CA VAL A 56 -11.34 -2.75 1.68
C VAL A 56 -12.84 -2.63 1.82
N GLU A 57 -13.53 -2.80 0.70
CA GLU A 57 -14.99 -2.74 0.60
C GLU A 57 -15.50 -3.97 -0.15
N PHE A 58 -16.58 -4.54 0.37
CA PHE A 58 -17.46 -5.46 -0.35
C PHE A 58 -18.48 -4.67 -1.16
N ARG A 59 -18.71 -5.07 -2.42
CA ARG A 59 -19.86 -4.64 -3.22
C ARG A 59 -20.61 -5.86 -3.75
N PRO A 60 -21.92 -6.00 -3.45
CA PRO A 60 -22.74 -7.02 -4.07
C PRO A 60 -22.89 -6.70 -5.56
N GLY A 61 -22.48 -7.63 -6.42
CA GLY A 61 -22.48 -7.49 -7.87
C GLY A 61 -23.36 -8.54 -8.54
N GLY A 62 -24.69 -8.46 -8.36
CA GLY A 62 -25.61 -9.46 -8.91
C GLY A 62 -25.29 -10.85 -8.38
N ASP A 63 -24.90 -11.76 -9.28
CA ASP A 63 -24.55 -13.15 -8.95
C ASP A 63 -23.10 -13.32 -8.45
N ALA A 64 -22.34 -12.23 -8.28
CA ALA A 64 -20.95 -12.27 -7.85
C ALA A 64 -20.66 -11.42 -6.61
N VAL A 65 -19.69 -11.89 -5.82
CA VAL A 65 -19.10 -11.18 -4.68
C VAL A 65 -17.83 -10.48 -5.16
N GLU A 66 -17.80 -9.15 -5.10
CA GLU A 66 -16.61 -8.36 -5.42
C GLU A 66 -16.04 -7.70 -4.17
N ILE A 67 -14.74 -7.91 -3.93
CA ILE A 67 -14.00 -7.29 -2.83
C ILE A 67 -12.81 -6.55 -3.42
N PHE A 68 -12.65 -5.28 -3.04
CA PHE A 68 -11.62 -4.42 -3.60
C PHE A 68 -11.04 -3.51 -2.52
N ALA A 69 -9.77 -3.13 -2.71
CA ALA A 69 -9.15 -2.03 -1.99
C ALA A 69 -9.03 -0.84 -2.96
N ASP A 70 -9.84 0.21 -2.76
CA ASP A 70 -9.81 1.40 -3.64
C ASP A 70 -9.01 2.56 -3.03
N GLY A 71 -8.74 3.57 -3.84
CA GLY A 71 -8.11 4.81 -3.41
C GLY A 71 -6.59 4.77 -3.30
N PRO A 72 -5.98 5.81 -2.70
CA PRO A 72 -4.52 5.95 -2.63
C PRO A 72 -3.85 4.82 -1.85
N ASP A 73 -4.51 4.32 -0.79
CA ASP A 73 -3.97 3.22 0.02
C ASP A 73 -4.07 1.88 -0.72
N GLY A 74 -5.13 1.61 -1.49
CA GLY A 74 -5.28 0.40 -2.31
C GLY A 74 -4.17 0.20 -3.35
N TYR A 75 -3.79 1.28 -4.06
CA TYR A 75 -2.64 1.24 -4.98
C TYR A 75 -1.33 0.87 -4.27
N ILE A 76 -1.09 1.44 -3.09
CA ILE A 76 0.09 1.11 -2.28
C ILE A 76 -0.02 -0.34 -1.78
N GLY A 77 -1.22 -0.80 -1.44
CA GLY A 77 -1.51 -2.18 -1.02
C GLY A 77 -1.08 -3.21 -2.07
N VAL A 78 -1.35 -2.97 -3.35
CA VAL A 78 -0.87 -3.87 -4.43
C VAL A 78 0.63 -3.82 -4.60
N HIS A 79 1.24 -2.64 -4.47
CA HIS A 79 2.70 -2.55 -4.46
C HIS A 79 3.33 -3.31 -3.29
N VAL A 80 2.64 -3.45 -2.16
CA VAL A 80 3.08 -4.26 -1.02
C VAL A 80 2.88 -5.74 -1.30
N GLU A 81 1.74 -6.12 -1.90
CA GLU A 81 1.42 -7.49 -2.32
C GLU A 81 2.47 -8.04 -3.30
N GLU A 82 2.68 -7.34 -4.41
CA GLU A 82 3.53 -7.76 -5.52
C GLU A 82 5.00 -7.39 -5.34
N GLY A 83 5.29 -6.40 -4.48
CA GLY A 83 6.62 -5.84 -4.31
C GLY A 83 7.08 -4.99 -5.49
N GLY A 84 8.37 -5.05 -5.80
CA GLY A 84 8.96 -4.34 -6.93
C GLY A 84 9.35 -2.88 -6.63
N PRO A 85 9.84 -2.15 -7.64
CA PRO A 85 10.30 -0.78 -7.47
C PRO A 85 9.13 0.20 -7.33
N ILE A 86 9.20 1.10 -6.35
CA ILE A 86 8.25 2.20 -6.21
C ILE A 86 8.72 3.34 -7.12
N ARG A 87 7.80 3.90 -7.90
CA ARG A 87 8.02 5.04 -8.80
C ARG A 87 6.87 6.02 -8.71
N SER A 88 7.12 7.29 -8.99
CA SER A 88 6.04 8.28 -9.03
C SER A 88 5.20 8.12 -10.29
N HIS A 89 3.87 8.16 -10.13
CA HIS A 89 2.95 8.11 -11.27
C HIS A 89 3.06 9.32 -12.20
N ASN A 90 3.46 10.49 -11.68
CA ASN A 90 3.52 11.73 -12.47
C ASN A 90 4.93 12.04 -13.01
N GLY A 91 5.84 11.05 -13.01
CA GLY A 91 7.22 11.21 -13.49
C GLY A 91 8.11 12.11 -12.64
N LYS A 92 7.64 12.59 -11.48
CA LYS A 92 8.49 13.33 -10.54
C LYS A 92 9.40 12.39 -9.76
N PRO A 93 10.64 12.79 -9.45
CA PRO A 93 11.53 11.97 -8.66
C PRO A 93 11.02 11.82 -7.22
N LEU A 94 11.24 10.64 -6.64
CA LEU A 94 11.00 10.33 -5.25
C LEU A 94 12.08 10.98 -4.38
N ALA A 95 11.66 11.67 -3.32
CA ALA A 95 12.56 12.20 -2.31
C ALA A 95 12.73 11.17 -1.19
N ILE A 96 13.80 10.38 -1.28
CA ILE A 96 14.11 9.33 -0.31
C ILE A 96 15.01 9.93 0.78
N PRO A 97 14.59 9.88 2.06
CA PRO A 97 15.37 10.46 3.15
C PRO A 97 16.70 9.75 3.32
N LEU A 98 17.77 10.52 3.52
CA LEU A 98 19.08 9.97 3.86
C LEU A 98 19.20 9.84 5.38
N PRO A 99 19.56 8.67 5.92
CA PRO A 99 19.64 8.46 7.37
C PRO A 99 20.91 9.12 7.93
N ASN A 100 20.81 10.41 8.25
CA ASN A 100 21.87 11.19 8.89
C ASN A 100 21.30 12.12 9.96
N GLU A 101 22.19 12.75 10.73
CA GLU A 101 21.84 13.64 11.84
C GLU A 101 20.96 14.83 11.39
N SER A 102 21.27 15.44 10.24
CA SER A 102 20.48 16.54 9.69
C SER A 102 19.04 16.10 9.40
N THR A 103 18.85 14.96 8.72
CA THR A 103 17.52 14.40 8.46
C THR A 103 16.80 14.03 9.77
N GLN A 104 17.49 13.46 10.77
CA GLN A 104 16.87 13.15 12.06
C GLN A 104 16.40 14.41 12.81
N ARG A 105 17.17 15.50 12.75
CA ARG A 105 16.82 16.78 13.38
C ARG A 105 15.56 17.41 12.77
N TYR A 106 15.48 17.43 11.44
CA TYR A 106 14.35 18.06 10.74
C TYR A 106 13.16 17.13 10.56
N ASN A 107 13.39 15.81 10.62
CA ASN A 107 12.39 14.79 10.38
C ASN A 107 12.49 13.65 11.43
N PRO A 108 12.25 13.97 12.71
CA PRO A 108 12.39 13.00 13.81
C PRO A 108 11.35 11.89 13.76
N LYS A 109 10.27 12.07 12.99
CA LYS A 109 9.13 11.13 12.89
C LYS A 109 9.08 10.34 11.57
N ARG A 110 10.10 10.46 10.70
CA ARG A 110 10.15 9.81 9.37
C ARG A 110 8.90 10.06 8.51
N LEU A 111 8.57 11.32 8.25
CA LEU A 111 7.51 11.68 7.30
C LEU A 111 8.00 12.66 6.21
N PHE A 112 7.31 12.66 5.09
CA PHE A 112 7.85 12.88 3.74
C PHE A 112 8.43 14.27 3.46
N ALA A 113 9.29 14.41 2.44
CA ALA A 113 9.87 15.70 2.01
C ALA A 113 8.85 16.83 1.78
N ARG A 114 7.58 16.48 1.49
CA ARG A 114 6.46 17.44 1.37
C ARG A 114 6.21 18.23 2.65
N GLU A 115 6.56 17.71 3.81
CA GLU A 115 6.34 18.36 5.11
C GLU A 115 7.37 19.44 5.40
N LEU A 116 8.55 19.36 4.77
CA LEU A 116 9.55 20.41 4.82
C LEU A 116 9.25 21.54 3.83
N LYS A 117 8.33 21.32 2.89
CA LYS A 117 7.95 22.32 1.88
C LYS A 117 7.35 23.54 2.58
N GLY A 118 8.01 24.69 2.45
CA GLY A 118 7.58 25.95 3.06
C GLY A 118 8.05 26.16 4.50
N VAL A 119 8.61 25.13 5.15
CA VAL A 119 9.23 25.23 6.48
C VAL A 119 10.72 25.53 6.34
N VAL A 120 11.37 24.86 5.39
CA VAL A 120 12.81 25.00 5.14
C VAL A 120 13.02 25.28 3.65
N PRO A 121 13.80 26.31 3.27
CA PRO A 121 14.19 26.49 1.88
C PRO A 121 15.09 25.33 1.44
N LEU A 122 14.67 24.61 0.41
CA LEU A 122 15.39 23.46 -0.13
C LEU A 122 15.94 23.79 -1.52
N PHE A 123 17.14 23.29 -1.83
CA PHE A 123 17.72 23.39 -3.15
C PHE A 123 18.36 22.07 -3.59
N LYS A 124 18.47 21.90 -4.92
CA LYS A 124 19.03 20.70 -5.52
C LYS A 124 20.50 20.90 -5.83
N LEU A 125 21.30 19.86 -5.59
CA LEU A 125 22.66 19.74 -6.10
C LEU A 125 22.86 18.36 -6.71
N ARG A 126 23.65 18.29 -7.78
CA ARG A 126 24.09 17.03 -8.36
C ARG A 126 25.41 16.62 -7.71
N SER A 127 25.45 15.42 -7.16
CA SER A 127 26.67 14.81 -6.62
C SER A 127 27.65 14.45 -7.75
N ARG A 128 28.91 14.21 -7.39
CA ARG A 128 29.94 13.74 -8.34
C ARG A 128 29.57 12.43 -9.06
N ASN A 129 28.78 11.57 -8.40
CA ASN A 129 28.32 10.29 -8.93
C ASN A 129 27.03 10.42 -9.74
N GLY A 130 26.59 11.63 -10.08
CA GLY A 130 25.39 11.89 -10.89
C GLY A 130 24.07 11.90 -10.12
N ASN A 131 24.04 11.46 -8.85
CA ASN A 131 22.81 11.50 -8.04
C ASN A 131 22.34 12.94 -7.80
N GLU A 132 21.04 13.19 -7.93
CA GLU A 132 20.41 14.42 -7.49
C GLU A 132 20.12 14.36 -5.99
N LEU A 133 20.54 15.39 -5.26
CA LEU A 133 20.42 15.50 -3.82
C LEU A 133 19.65 16.76 -3.45
N LEU A 134 18.82 16.68 -2.42
CA LEU A 134 18.15 17.83 -1.83
C LEU A 134 18.83 18.25 -0.53
N PHE A 135 19.24 19.52 -0.49
CA PHE A 135 19.86 20.17 0.65
C PHE A 135 18.95 21.25 1.22
N ARG A 136 19.20 21.59 2.49
CA ARG A 136 18.72 22.84 3.06
C ARG A 136 19.58 23.99 2.54
N GLN A 137 18.96 25.08 2.14
CA GLN A 137 19.68 26.29 1.76
C GLN A 137 20.42 26.85 3.00
N PRO A 138 21.76 26.98 2.95
CA PRO A 138 22.50 27.56 4.05
C PRO A 138 22.14 29.05 4.21
N GLY A 139 22.23 29.55 5.45
CA GLY A 139 22.16 30.98 5.70
C GLY A 139 23.35 31.72 5.07
N LYS A 140 23.28 33.05 5.01
CA LYS A 140 24.39 33.86 4.47
C LYS A 140 25.67 33.61 5.27
N GLY A 141 26.71 33.09 4.62
CA GLY A 141 27.97 32.72 5.26
C GLY A 141 27.96 31.39 6.03
N GLY A 142 26.85 30.64 5.98
CA GLY A 142 26.74 29.32 6.59
C GLY A 142 27.35 28.23 5.71
N GLU A 143 27.89 27.20 6.37
CA GLU A 143 28.40 26.02 5.69
C GLU A 143 27.26 25.15 5.15
N LEU A 144 27.56 24.41 4.08
CA LEU A 144 26.63 23.45 3.51
C LEU A 144 26.56 22.20 4.40
N GLU A 145 25.39 21.95 4.97
CA GLU A 145 25.10 20.73 5.74
C GLU A 145 24.99 19.49 4.84
N ALA A 146 24.90 18.30 5.47
CA ALA A 146 24.65 17.05 4.77
C ALA A 146 23.31 17.09 4.00
N PRO A 147 23.19 16.37 2.87
CA PRO A 147 21.95 16.28 2.11
C PRO A 147 20.84 15.63 2.94
N LEU A 148 19.61 16.13 2.81
CA LEU A 148 18.44 15.60 3.51
C LEU A 148 17.81 14.43 2.74
N PHE A 149 17.78 14.53 1.40
CA PHE A 149 17.19 13.50 0.55
C PHE A 149 18.06 13.20 -0.66
N VAL A 150 17.97 11.96 -1.13
CA VAL A 150 18.36 11.60 -2.49
C VAL A 150 17.11 11.55 -3.36
N LEU A 151 17.20 12.14 -4.54
CA LEU A 151 16.16 12.10 -5.55
C LEU A 151 16.41 10.90 -6.47
N LYS A 152 15.42 10.01 -6.58
CA LYS A 152 15.47 8.86 -7.46
C LYS A 152 14.18 8.73 -8.25
N ASP A 153 14.28 8.30 -9.50
CA ASP A 153 13.09 8.02 -10.32
C ASP A 153 12.34 6.79 -9.82
N ALA A 154 13.08 5.81 -9.30
CA ALA A 154 12.54 4.61 -8.67
C ALA A 154 13.37 4.15 -7.47
N THR A 155 12.72 3.47 -6.52
CA THR A 155 13.42 2.75 -5.45
C THR A 155 14.07 1.48 -6.00
N ALA A 156 14.98 0.89 -5.22
CA ALA A 156 15.35 -0.51 -5.45
C ALA A 156 14.08 -1.39 -5.32
N PRO A 157 14.01 -2.52 -6.06
CA PRO A 157 12.91 -3.47 -5.91
C PRO A 157 12.73 -3.88 -4.44
N GLN A 158 11.49 -3.78 -3.95
CA GLN A 158 11.12 -4.27 -2.62
C GLN A 158 10.67 -5.72 -2.73
N ALA A 159 10.92 -6.51 -1.68
CA ALA A 159 10.36 -7.85 -1.59
C ALA A 159 8.84 -7.78 -1.40
N PRO A 160 8.07 -8.68 -2.04
CA PRO A 160 6.64 -8.77 -1.79
C PRO A 160 6.37 -9.12 -0.33
N ARG A 161 5.30 -8.54 0.21
CA ARG A 161 4.73 -8.89 1.52
C ARG A 161 3.24 -9.19 1.32
N PRO A 162 2.92 -10.40 0.82
CA PRO A 162 1.55 -10.79 0.54
C PRO A 162 0.67 -10.61 1.78
N TRP A 163 -0.41 -9.85 1.60
CA TRP A 163 -1.40 -9.55 2.61
C TRP A 163 -2.81 -9.86 2.12
N TRP A 164 -3.04 -9.91 0.81
CA TRP A 164 -4.34 -10.31 0.31
C TRP A 164 -4.66 -11.76 0.75
N PRO A 165 -5.94 -12.09 1.03
CA PRO A 165 -6.31 -13.47 1.31
C PRO A 165 -5.92 -14.41 0.17
N THR A 166 -5.29 -15.52 0.51
CA THR A 166 -4.97 -16.59 -0.45
C THR A 166 -6.22 -17.42 -0.75
N GLU A 167 -6.21 -18.16 -1.86
CA GLU A 167 -7.29 -19.10 -2.21
C GLU A 167 -7.59 -20.07 -1.06
N ASN A 168 -6.56 -20.65 -0.44
CA ASN A 168 -6.73 -21.57 0.69
C ASN A 168 -7.39 -20.90 1.92
N GLU A 169 -7.01 -19.64 2.22
CA GLU A 169 -7.63 -18.91 3.33
C GLU A 169 -9.10 -18.57 3.03
N ILE A 170 -9.44 -18.32 1.76
CA ILE A 170 -10.81 -18.08 1.31
C ILE A 170 -11.63 -19.36 1.37
N SER A 171 -11.17 -20.46 0.77
CA SER A 171 -11.87 -21.75 0.78
C SER A 171 -12.16 -22.22 2.20
N ALA A 172 -11.17 -22.17 3.09
CA ALA A 172 -11.35 -22.57 4.49
C ALA A 172 -12.39 -21.70 5.23
N ALA A 173 -12.50 -20.42 4.89
CA ALA A 173 -13.51 -19.54 5.49
C ALA A 173 -14.91 -19.81 4.93
N VAL A 174 -15.01 -20.18 3.66
CA VAL A 174 -16.28 -20.51 3.00
C VAL A 174 -16.81 -21.87 3.46
N ASP A 175 -15.94 -22.89 3.59
CA ASP A 175 -16.32 -24.21 4.09
C ASP A 175 -16.96 -24.12 5.48
N GLN A 176 -16.42 -23.26 6.36
CA GLN A 176 -16.99 -23.02 7.70
C GLN A 176 -18.40 -22.43 7.66
N ILE A 177 -18.70 -21.62 6.65
CA ILE A 177 -20.04 -21.04 6.48
C ILE A 177 -20.99 -22.13 5.99
N ILE A 178 -20.58 -22.92 4.99
CA ILE A 178 -21.40 -24.00 4.43
C ILE A 178 -21.72 -25.04 5.50
N ASP A 179 -20.73 -25.46 6.30
CA ASP A 179 -20.91 -26.44 7.38
C ASP A 179 -21.80 -25.94 8.53
N ALA A 180 -22.05 -24.63 8.63
CA ALA A 180 -22.89 -24.04 9.66
C ALA A 180 -24.40 -24.04 9.30
N PHE A 181 -24.76 -24.43 8.07
CA PHE A 181 -26.14 -24.54 7.57
C PHE A 181 -26.56 -25.99 7.35
#